data_AF-A0A198G197-F1
#
_entry.id   AF-A0A198G197-F1
#
_cell.length_a   1.000
_cell.length_b   1.000
_cell.length_c   1.000
_cell.angle_alpha   90.00
_cell.angle_beta   90.00
_cell.angle_gamma   90.00
#
_symmetry.space_group_name_H-M   'P 1'
#
loop_
_entity.id
_entity.type
_entity.pdbx_description
1 polymer ?
#
loop_
_entity_poly.entity_id
_entity_poly.type
_entity_poly.pdbx_seq_one_letter_code
_entity_poly.pdbx_strand_id
1 'polypeptide(L)'
;MNNELIEYLHSVYPELPIDVSYMRGYSNEEIDKIERLYDIEVKDQLYDFLTCIGRCSGGLFGDDPLVFYRNQQTVRANILYQDALRYELPSIQQYNFVKQKSFFISVESYTQYYFLLTATDNPNRIYHYDENEETIEATNWDLKNYLRHVVNVYTRNYNTRAPFDRYGELITI
;
A
#
# COMPACT_ATOMS: atom_id res chain seq x y z
N MET A 1 -10.01 -1.58 16.15
CA MET A 1 -9.95 -1.91 14.72
C MET A 1 -10.99 -1.05 14.02
N ASN A 2 -10.60 -0.25 13.03
CA ASN A 2 -11.54 0.55 12.26
C ASN A 2 -12.23 -0.36 11.23
N ASN A 3 -13.44 -0.84 11.55
CA ASN A 3 -14.13 -1.82 10.71
C ASN A 3 -14.64 -1.23 9.38
N GLU A 4 -14.74 0.10 9.25
CA GLU A 4 -15.31 0.74 8.06
C GLU A 4 -14.55 0.41 6.77
N LEU A 5 -13.21 0.35 6.84
CA LEU A 5 -12.40 -0.01 5.68
C LEU A 5 -12.62 -1.48 5.27
N ILE A 6 -12.67 -2.39 6.24
CA ILE A 6 -12.91 -3.82 5.96
C ILE A 6 -14.31 -4.00 5.36
N GLU A 7 -15.33 -3.40 5.97
CA GLU A 7 -16.70 -3.42 5.47
C GLU A 7 -16.77 -2.82 4.06
N TYR A 8 -16.08 -1.71 3.80
CA TYR A 8 -16.00 -1.11 2.49
C TYR A 8 -15.39 -2.05 1.44
N LEU A 9 -14.27 -2.69 1.75
CA LEU A 9 -13.59 -3.60 0.81
C LEU A 9 -14.38 -4.89 0.59
N HIS A 10 -15.00 -5.43 1.65
CA HIS A 10 -15.74 -6.70 1.62
C HIS A 10 -17.17 -6.55 1.10
N SER A 11 -17.82 -5.40 1.27
CA SER A 11 -19.22 -5.18 0.84
C SER A 11 -19.49 -5.42 -0.64
N VAL A 12 -18.49 -5.23 -1.50
CA VAL A 12 -18.62 -5.45 -2.95
C VAL A 12 -18.39 -6.92 -3.31
N TYR A 13 -17.61 -7.64 -2.51
CA TYR A 13 -17.22 -9.03 -2.74
C TYR A 13 -17.40 -9.88 -1.47
N PRO A 14 -18.64 -10.00 -0.94
CA PRO A 14 -18.91 -10.70 0.31
C PRO A 14 -18.60 -12.19 0.24
N GLU A 15 -18.47 -12.75 -0.96
CA GLU A 15 -18.08 -14.13 -1.21
C GLU A 15 -16.60 -14.41 -0.94
N LEU A 16 -15.76 -13.38 -0.80
CA LEU A 16 -14.34 -13.56 -0.60
C LEU A 16 -14.06 -14.12 0.80
N PRO A 17 -13.28 -15.21 0.90
CA PRO A 17 -12.91 -15.78 2.18
C PRO A 17 -11.91 -14.84 2.88
N ILE A 18 -12.31 -14.33 4.04
CA ILE A 18 -11.44 -13.58 4.94
C ILE A 18 -11.48 -14.21 6.33
N ASP A 19 -10.37 -14.12 7.04
CA ASP A 19 -10.29 -14.53 8.44
C ASP A 19 -9.93 -13.33 9.33
N VAL A 20 -10.95 -12.79 9.98
CA VAL A 20 -10.83 -11.62 10.87
C VAL A 20 -9.94 -11.89 12.09
N SER A 21 -9.70 -13.16 12.45
CA SER A 21 -8.81 -13.51 13.57
C SER A 21 -7.33 -13.32 13.21
N TYR A 22 -7.00 -13.34 11.91
CA TYR A 22 -5.67 -13.04 11.39
C TYR A 22 -5.48 -11.56 11.07
N MET A 23 -6.56 -10.78 10.91
CA MET A 23 -6.44 -9.35 10.62
C MET A 23 -5.71 -8.61 11.73
N ARG A 24 -4.64 -7.91 11.35
CA ARG A 24 -3.81 -7.13 12.26
C ARG A 24 -3.36 -5.86 11.59
N GLY A 25 -3.47 -4.75 12.30
CA GLY A 25 -2.84 -3.49 11.92
C GLY A 25 -1.74 -3.10 12.89
N TYR A 26 -1.07 -2.00 12.58
CA TYR A 26 -0.04 -1.39 13.39
C TYR A 26 -0.65 -0.58 14.55
N SER A 27 0.00 -0.59 15.71
CA SER A 27 -0.33 0.30 16.82
C SER A 27 0.14 1.73 16.55
N ASN A 28 -0.38 2.72 17.28
CA ASN A 28 0.05 4.11 17.08
C ASN A 28 1.56 4.31 17.32
N GLU A 29 2.15 3.61 18.30
CA GLU A 29 3.60 3.66 18.54
C GLU A 29 4.38 3.09 17.35
N GLU A 30 3.83 2.08 16.68
CA GLU A 30 4.42 1.49 15.48
C GLU A 30 4.27 2.40 14.27
N ILE A 31 3.13 3.09 14.13
CA ILE A 31 2.91 4.11 13.11
C ILE A 31 3.97 5.22 13.24
N ASP A 32 4.21 5.75 14.45
CA ASP A 32 5.23 6.78 14.68
C ASP A 32 6.63 6.31 14.25
N LYS A 33 6.93 5.01 14.42
CA LYS A 33 8.19 4.40 13.96
C LYS A 33 8.23 4.26 12.44
N ILE A 34 7.12 3.84 11.81
CA ILE A 34 6.98 3.75 10.35
C ILE A 34 7.20 5.12 9.70
N GLU A 35 6.56 6.18 10.22
CA GLU A 35 6.72 7.54 9.70
C GLU A 35 8.19 7.98 9.67
N ARG A 36 8.92 7.72 10.76
CA ARG A 36 10.35 8.06 10.87
C ARG A 36 11.21 7.18 9.96
N LEU A 37 10.90 5.90 9.85
CA LEU A 37 11.72 4.93 9.12
C LEU A 37 11.62 5.10 7.60
N TYR A 38 10.43 5.43 7.10
CA TYR A 38 10.17 5.63 5.67
C TYR A 38 10.18 7.10 5.24
N ASP A 39 10.34 8.03 6.19
CA ASP A 39 10.18 9.47 5.98
C ASP A 39 8.88 9.78 5.21
N ILE A 40 7.75 9.50 5.87
CA ILE A 40 6.39 9.72 5.37
C ILE A 40 5.50 10.33 6.46
N GLU A 41 4.30 10.77 6.09
CA GLU A 41 3.24 11.16 7.03
C GLU A 41 2.05 10.18 6.92
N VAL A 42 1.72 9.50 8.01
CA VAL A 42 0.63 8.53 8.04
C VAL A 42 -0.62 9.21 8.61
N LYS A 43 -1.54 9.57 7.71
CA LYS A 43 -2.82 10.20 8.04
C LYS A 43 -3.94 9.66 7.16
N ASP A 44 -5.18 9.99 7.51
CA ASP A 44 -6.40 9.67 6.77
C ASP A 44 -6.47 8.18 6.34
N GLN A 45 -6.68 7.89 5.05
CA GLN A 45 -6.90 6.52 4.58
C GLN A 45 -5.65 5.64 4.73
N LEU A 46 -4.45 6.21 4.69
CA LEU A 46 -3.22 5.45 4.93
C LEU A 46 -3.14 5.02 6.40
N TYR A 47 -3.52 5.91 7.32
CA TYR A 47 -3.63 5.57 8.74
C TYR A 47 -4.69 4.48 8.97
N ASP A 48 -5.88 4.62 8.37
CA ASP A 48 -6.94 3.61 8.47
C ASP A 48 -6.47 2.24 7.94
N PHE A 49 -5.79 2.22 6.79
CA PHE A 49 -5.24 0.99 6.22
C PHE A 49 -4.20 0.35 7.15
N LEU A 50 -3.18 1.12 7.56
CA LEU A 50 -2.08 0.59 8.36
C LEU A 50 -2.54 0.11 9.74
N THR A 51 -3.43 0.84 10.40
CA THR A 51 -3.93 0.48 11.74
C THR A 51 -5.03 -0.58 11.73
N CYS A 52 -5.72 -0.78 10.61
CA CYS A 52 -6.74 -1.81 10.51
C CYS A 52 -6.17 -3.15 10.05
N ILE A 53 -5.41 -3.16 8.96
CA ILE A 53 -4.98 -4.39 8.29
C ILE A 53 -3.53 -4.35 7.81
N GLY A 54 -2.77 -3.27 8.03
CA GLY A 54 -1.44 -3.11 7.45
C GLY A 54 -0.42 -4.20 7.79
N ARG A 55 -0.58 -4.91 8.91
CA ARG A 55 0.28 -6.06 9.26
C ARG A 55 -0.22 -7.36 8.66
N CYS A 56 -1.53 -7.57 8.60
CA CYS A 56 -2.14 -8.75 8.02
C CYS A 56 -3.58 -8.44 7.63
N SER A 57 -3.93 -8.79 6.40
CA SER A 57 -5.25 -8.53 5.82
C SER A 57 -6.26 -9.65 6.01
N GLY A 58 -5.88 -10.73 6.71
CA GLY A 58 -6.74 -11.90 6.88
C GLY A 58 -7.13 -12.54 5.55
N GLY A 59 -6.21 -12.60 4.58
CA GLY A 59 -6.43 -13.21 3.26
C GLY A 59 -7.08 -12.31 2.21
N LEU A 60 -7.33 -11.03 2.51
CA LEU A 60 -7.90 -10.10 1.55
C LEU A 60 -6.91 -9.69 0.44
N PHE A 61 -5.62 -9.62 0.78
CA PHE A 61 -4.54 -9.26 -0.16
C PHE A 61 -3.48 -10.36 -0.24
N GLY A 62 -3.06 -10.66 -1.47
CA GLY A 62 -1.93 -11.54 -1.78
C GLY A 62 -0.59 -10.83 -1.65
N ASP A 63 0.44 -11.43 -2.25
CA ASP A 63 1.82 -10.92 -2.30
C ASP A 63 2.04 -10.00 -3.50
N ASP A 64 1.06 -9.92 -4.39
CA ASP A 64 1.00 -9.01 -5.53
C ASP A 64 -0.37 -8.32 -5.54
N PRO A 65 -0.46 -7.02 -5.91
CA PRO A 65 0.63 -6.12 -6.30
C PRO A 65 1.20 -5.31 -5.13
N LEU A 66 0.58 -5.40 -3.94
CA LEU A 66 0.93 -4.56 -2.79
C LEU A 66 2.31 -4.91 -2.25
N VAL A 67 3.23 -3.93 -2.29
CA VAL A 67 4.64 -4.16 -1.97
C VAL A 67 4.85 -4.59 -0.52
N PHE A 68 3.98 -4.17 0.39
CA PHE A 68 4.13 -4.48 1.81
C PHE A 68 3.91 -5.97 2.10
N TYR A 69 3.06 -6.68 1.34
CA TYR A 69 2.73 -8.09 1.56
C TYR A 69 3.58 -9.06 0.74
N ARG A 70 4.57 -8.55 -0.01
CA ARG A 70 5.44 -9.38 -0.83
C ARG A 70 6.19 -10.39 0.01
N ASN A 71 6.09 -11.65 -0.39
CA ASN A 71 6.80 -12.74 0.29
C ASN A 71 8.30 -12.46 0.29
N GLN A 72 8.97 -12.88 1.37
CA GLN A 72 10.43 -12.80 1.54
C GLN A 72 11.00 -11.37 1.57
N GLN A 73 10.16 -10.33 1.57
CA GLN A 73 10.63 -8.96 1.68
C GLN A 73 10.91 -8.62 3.15
N THR A 74 12.16 -8.28 3.46
CA THR A 74 12.53 -7.79 4.79
C THR A 74 12.21 -6.30 4.91
N VAL A 75 12.05 -5.79 6.14
CA VAL A 75 11.92 -4.35 6.42
C VAL A 75 13.05 -3.55 5.77
N ARG A 76 14.30 -4.03 5.88
CA ARG A 76 15.46 -3.39 5.25
C ARG A 76 15.33 -3.36 3.72
N ALA A 77 14.91 -4.46 3.11
CA ALA A 77 14.68 -4.51 1.67
C ALA A 77 13.56 -3.55 1.24
N ASN A 78 12.48 -3.45 2.03
CA ASN A 78 11.40 -2.48 1.80
C ASN A 78 11.90 -1.03 1.84
N ILE A 79 12.74 -0.66 2.82
CA ILE A 79 13.27 0.72 2.91
C ILE A 79 14.16 1.04 1.71
N LEU A 80 15.11 0.15 1.37
CA LEU A 80 15.99 0.34 0.22
C LEU A 80 15.21 0.42 -1.08
N TYR A 81 14.14 -0.37 -1.19
CA TYR A 81 13.25 -0.35 -2.33
C TYR A 81 12.51 0.99 -2.47
N GLN A 82 11.96 1.52 -1.37
CA GLN A 82 11.32 2.84 -1.36
C GLN A 82 12.30 3.96 -1.71
N ASP A 83 13.51 3.92 -1.14
CA ASP A 83 14.57 4.89 -1.44
C ASP A 83 14.95 4.85 -2.92
N ALA A 84 15.21 3.66 -3.48
CA ALA A 84 15.52 3.48 -4.89
C ALA A 84 14.43 4.05 -5.80
N LEU A 85 13.15 3.73 -5.55
CA LEU A 85 12.06 4.24 -6.39
C LEU A 85 11.89 5.76 -6.34
N ARG A 86 12.25 6.42 -5.24
CA ARG A 86 12.29 7.89 -5.18
C ARG A 86 13.33 8.49 -6.14
N TYR A 87 14.37 7.73 -6.48
CA TYR A 87 15.37 8.13 -7.47
C TYR A 87 14.96 7.85 -8.92
N GLU A 88 14.10 6.85 -9.14
CA GLU A 88 13.60 6.48 -10.48
C GLU A 88 12.52 7.44 -11.01
N LEU A 89 11.94 8.31 -10.17
CA LEU A 89 10.97 9.30 -10.62
C LEU A 89 11.64 10.30 -11.59
N PRO A 90 10.97 10.68 -12.71
CA PRO A 90 11.47 11.64 -13.68
C PRO A 90 12.08 12.89 -13.04
N SER A 91 13.33 13.19 -13.43
CA SER A 91 14.17 14.24 -12.83
C SER A 91 13.50 15.62 -12.72
N ILE A 92 12.64 15.97 -13.67
CA ILE A 92 11.89 17.24 -13.68
C ILE A 92 10.93 17.36 -12.49
N GLN A 93 10.37 16.24 -12.02
CA GLN A 93 9.38 16.20 -10.94
C GLN A 93 9.91 15.59 -9.64
N GLN A 94 11.05 14.92 -9.69
CA GLN A 94 11.69 14.22 -8.57
C GLN A 94 11.81 15.05 -7.29
N TYR A 95 12.29 16.30 -7.38
CA TYR A 95 12.46 17.16 -6.19
C TYR A 95 11.15 17.42 -5.45
N ASN A 96 10.05 17.60 -6.20
CA ASN A 96 8.74 17.83 -5.61
C ASN A 96 8.22 16.58 -4.90
N PHE A 97 8.38 15.40 -5.50
CA PHE A 97 7.88 14.15 -4.92
C PHE A 97 8.67 13.65 -3.72
N VAL A 98 9.99 13.88 -3.69
CA VAL A 98 10.79 13.65 -2.48
C VAL A 98 10.32 14.57 -1.36
N LYS A 99 10.13 15.87 -1.64
CA LYS A 99 9.63 16.83 -0.65
C LYS A 99 8.21 16.51 -0.16
N GLN A 100 7.37 16.00 -1.05
CA GLN A 100 6.00 15.57 -0.77
C GLN A 100 5.91 14.15 -0.18
N LYS A 101 7.07 13.54 0.12
CA LYS A 101 7.21 12.24 0.78
C LYS A 101 6.43 11.13 0.07
N SER A 102 6.87 10.81 -1.15
CA SER A 102 6.27 9.73 -1.94
C SER A 102 6.40 8.37 -1.24
N PHE A 103 5.30 7.62 -1.22
CA PHE A 103 5.24 6.29 -0.62
C PHE A 103 4.65 5.30 -1.59
N PHE A 104 5.47 4.40 -2.11
CA PHE A 104 5.06 3.42 -3.11
C PHE A 104 4.32 2.27 -2.44
N ILE A 105 3.16 1.92 -2.99
CA ILE A 105 2.26 0.95 -2.38
C ILE A 105 2.11 -0.31 -3.23
N SER A 106 2.35 -0.24 -4.53
CA SER A 106 2.21 -1.37 -5.43
C SER A 106 3.07 -1.25 -6.68
N VAL A 107 3.33 -2.41 -7.30
CA VAL A 107 3.78 -2.47 -8.69
C VAL A 107 2.94 -3.50 -9.42
N GLU A 108 2.40 -3.09 -10.56
CA GLU A 108 1.62 -3.92 -11.45
C GLU A 108 2.40 -4.12 -12.76
N SER A 109 2.32 -5.32 -13.34
CA SER A 109 3.00 -5.65 -14.60
C SER A 109 4.49 -5.27 -14.62
N TYR A 110 5.15 -5.30 -13.45
CA TYR A 110 6.56 -4.94 -13.21
C TYR A 110 6.99 -3.50 -13.54
N THR A 111 6.18 -2.71 -14.24
CA THR A 111 6.55 -1.39 -14.79
C THR A 111 5.57 -0.28 -14.41
N GLN A 112 4.45 -0.63 -13.75
CA GLN A 112 3.38 0.28 -13.39
C GLN A 112 3.38 0.48 -11.88
N TYR A 113 3.88 1.61 -11.41
CA TYR A 113 4.07 1.86 -9.98
C TYR A 113 2.98 2.79 -9.47
N TYR A 114 2.37 2.45 -8.33
CA TYR A 114 1.40 3.32 -7.69
C TYR A 114 1.88 3.76 -6.32
N PHE A 115 1.67 5.03 -6.01
CA PHE A 115 2.19 5.66 -4.80
C PHE A 115 1.29 6.80 -4.30
N LEU A 116 1.52 7.17 -3.04
CA LEU A 116 0.88 8.30 -2.37
C LEU A 116 1.89 9.44 -2.19
N LEU A 117 1.40 10.67 -2.14
CA LEU A 117 2.19 11.83 -1.71
C LEU A 117 1.74 12.25 -0.31
N THR A 118 2.44 11.74 0.69
CA THR A 118 1.95 11.76 2.08
C THR A 118 2.02 13.15 2.73
N ALA A 119 2.96 13.99 2.32
CA ALA A 119 3.11 15.37 2.80
C ALA A 119 2.43 16.38 1.85
N THR A 120 1.13 16.21 1.62
CA THR A 120 0.30 17.11 0.79
C THR A 120 -1.08 17.37 1.43
N ASP A 121 -1.84 18.30 0.85
CA ASP A 121 -3.22 18.61 1.25
C ASP A 121 -4.22 17.50 0.85
N ASN A 122 -3.83 16.63 -0.10
CA ASN A 122 -4.64 15.47 -0.51
C ASN A 122 -3.80 14.19 -0.45
N PRO A 123 -3.50 13.70 0.78
CA PRO A 123 -2.61 12.56 0.99
C PRO A 123 -3.21 11.23 0.53
N ASN A 124 -4.52 11.19 0.23
CA ASN A 124 -5.23 9.98 -0.16
C ASN A 124 -5.15 9.71 -1.67
N ARG A 125 -4.72 10.69 -2.47
CA ARG A 125 -4.66 10.58 -3.93
C ARG A 125 -3.58 9.59 -4.35
N ILE A 126 -3.97 8.64 -5.19
CA ILE A 126 -3.04 7.73 -5.85
C ILE A 126 -2.43 8.39 -7.08
N TYR A 127 -1.12 8.27 -7.19
CA TYR A 127 -0.34 8.62 -8.37
C TYR A 127 0.13 7.34 -9.05
N HIS A 128 0.24 7.39 -10.36
CA HIS A 128 0.73 6.31 -11.20
C HIS A 128 1.97 6.80 -11.92
N TYR A 129 3.03 5.99 -11.85
CA TYR A 129 4.24 6.14 -12.63
C TYR A 129 4.31 4.97 -13.61
N ASP A 130 4.29 5.28 -14.90
CA ASP A 130 4.56 4.32 -15.98
C ASP A 130 6.03 4.42 -16.36
N GLU A 131 6.81 3.39 -16.02
CA GLU A 131 8.24 3.30 -16.32
C GLU A 131 8.51 3.21 -17.83
N ASN A 132 7.58 2.67 -18.63
CA ASN A 132 7.80 2.54 -20.07
C ASN A 132 7.72 3.88 -20.80
N GLU A 133 6.79 4.74 -20.37
CA GLU A 133 6.56 6.07 -20.94
C GLU A 133 7.29 7.17 -20.15
N GLU A 134 7.90 6.83 -19.02
CA GLU A 134 8.52 7.74 -18.05
C GLU A 134 7.57 8.88 -17.62
N THR A 135 6.27 8.58 -17.47
CA THR A 135 5.26 9.58 -17.14
C THR A 135 4.62 9.36 -15.78
N ILE A 136 4.26 10.46 -15.12
CA ILE A 136 3.56 10.45 -13.85
C ILE A 136 2.24 11.20 -13.99
N GLU A 137 1.17 10.57 -13.52
CA GLU A 137 -0.15 11.19 -13.45
C GLU A 137 -0.89 10.92 -12.15
N ALA A 138 -1.84 11.79 -11.84
CA ALA A 138 -2.72 11.65 -10.69
C ALA A 138 -4.02 10.94 -11.11
N THR A 139 -4.36 9.83 -10.45
CA THR A 139 -5.17 8.74 -11.04
C THR A 139 -6.71 8.69 -10.89
N ASN A 140 -7.51 9.70 -10.61
CA ASN A 140 -8.93 9.56 -10.18
C ASN A 140 -9.22 8.68 -8.94
N TRP A 141 -8.30 7.83 -8.48
CA TRP A 141 -8.46 7.01 -7.27
C TRP A 141 -7.94 7.71 -6.02
N ASP A 142 -8.64 7.45 -4.92
CA ASP A 142 -8.06 7.52 -3.59
C ASP A 142 -7.60 6.12 -3.13
N LEU A 143 -6.87 6.03 -2.03
CA LEU A 143 -6.29 4.78 -1.55
C LEU A 143 -7.34 3.68 -1.36
N LYS A 144 -8.48 3.94 -0.72
CA LYS A 144 -9.51 2.92 -0.50
C LYS A 144 -10.12 2.40 -1.82
N ASN A 145 -10.29 3.26 -2.82
CA ASN A 145 -10.78 2.84 -4.13
C ASN A 145 -9.74 2.03 -4.90
N TYR A 146 -8.46 2.40 -4.78
CA TYR A 146 -7.37 1.61 -5.35
C TYR A 146 -7.26 0.23 -4.67
N LEU A 147 -7.32 0.16 -3.34
CA LEU A 147 -7.34 -1.11 -2.61
C LEU A 147 -8.53 -2.00 -3.04
N ARG A 148 -9.70 -1.41 -3.28
CA ARG A 148 -10.85 -2.14 -3.84
C ARG A 148 -10.59 -2.65 -5.26
N HIS A 149 -9.93 -1.85 -6.10
CA HIS A 149 -9.49 -2.28 -7.42
C HIS A 149 -8.55 -3.50 -7.31
N VAL A 150 -7.58 -3.45 -6.40
CA VAL A 150 -6.68 -4.57 -6.12
C VAL A 150 -7.45 -5.82 -5.73
N VAL A 151 -8.42 -5.73 -4.80
CA VAL A 151 -9.27 -6.88 -4.43
C VAL A 151 -9.98 -7.47 -5.66
N ASN A 152 -10.54 -6.62 -6.52
CA ASN A 152 -11.25 -7.07 -7.71
C ASN A 152 -10.32 -7.79 -8.70
N VAL A 153 -9.14 -7.24 -8.98
CA VAL A 153 -8.23 -7.77 -10.01
C VAL A 153 -7.43 -8.95 -9.50
N TYR A 154 -6.91 -8.88 -8.27
CA TYR A 154 -5.90 -9.82 -7.77
C TYR A 154 -6.44 -10.83 -6.77
N THR A 155 -7.49 -10.51 -6.01
CA THR A 155 -8.04 -11.46 -5.02
C THR A 155 -9.22 -12.23 -5.60
N ARG A 156 -10.15 -11.52 -6.25
CA ARG A 156 -11.39 -12.10 -6.76
C ARG A 156 -11.20 -12.91 -8.05
N ASN A 157 -10.37 -12.42 -8.97
CA ASN A 157 -10.22 -13.03 -10.30
C ASN A 157 -9.07 -14.04 -10.39
N TYR A 158 -8.26 -14.21 -9.34
CA TYR A 158 -7.19 -15.20 -9.32
C TYR A 158 -7.66 -16.54 -8.73
N ASN A 159 -7.19 -17.63 -9.33
CA ASN A 159 -7.50 -18.98 -8.87
C ASN A 159 -6.83 -19.34 -7.53
N THR A 160 -5.72 -18.68 -7.21
CA THR A 160 -4.98 -18.91 -5.97
C THR A 160 -5.40 -17.88 -4.93
N ARG A 161 -5.95 -18.34 -3.81
CA ARG A 161 -6.35 -17.48 -2.70
C ARG A 161 -5.13 -17.05 -1.90
N ALA A 162 -5.14 -15.82 -1.40
CA ALA A 162 -4.11 -15.34 -0.51
C ALA A 162 -4.12 -16.13 0.82
N PRO A 163 -2.97 -16.54 1.35
CA PRO A 163 -2.88 -17.14 2.68
C PRO A 163 -3.37 -16.18 3.76
N PHE A 164 -4.10 -16.70 4.76
CA PHE A 164 -4.60 -15.88 5.88
C PHE A 164 -3.47 -15.36 6.77
N ASP A 165 -2.36 -16.07 6.85
CA ASP A 165 -1.17 -15.75 7.63
C ASP A 165 -0.14 -14.94 6.84
N ARG A 166 -0.53 -14.27 5.76
CA ARG A 166 0.37 -13.37 5.04
C ARG A 166 0.56 -12.08 5.84
N TYR A 167 1.82 -11.77 6.16
CA TYR A 167 2.17 -10.58 6.94
C TYR A 167 2.85 -9.54 6.05
N GLY A 168 2.44 -8.29 6.21
CA GLY A 168 3.14 -7.15 5.61
C GLY A 168 3.94 -6.44 6.68
N GLU A 169 5.26 -6.68 6.74
CA GLU A 169 6.14 -6.08 7.74
C GLU A 169 6.84 -4.83 7.23
N LEU A 170 6.52 -3.69 7.85
CA LEU A 170 7.15 -2.39 7.61
C LEU A 170 8.14 -2.02 8.72
N ILE A 171 8.07 -2.64 9.90
CA ILE A 171 9.01 -2.42 11.00
C ILE A 171 9.35 -3.72 11.72
N THR A 172 10.59 -3.83 12.19
CA THR A 172 11.00 -4.87 13.14
C THR A 172 10.72 -4.36 14.55
N ILE A 173 9.97 -5.13 15.35
CA ILE A 173 9.77 -4.88 16.79
C ILE A 173 10.77 -5.71 17.58
#